data_AF-A0A0A9FX24-F1
#
_entry.id   AF-A0A0A9FX24-F1
#
_cell.length_a   1.000
_cell.length_b   1.000
_cell.length_c   1.000
_cell.angle_alpha   90.00
_cell.angle_beta   90.00
_cell.angle_gamma   90.00
#
_symmetry.space_group_name_H-M   'P 1'
#
loop_
_entity.id
_entity.type
_entity.pdbx_description
1 polymer ?
#
loop_
_entity_poly.entity_id
_entity_poly.type
_entity_poly.pdbx_seq_one_letter_code
_entity_poly.pdbx_strand_id
1 'polypeptide(L)'
;MHASAGQVDAAMRLYHSMANAGTRPGLSTFSALLTMLANKRLLDLAAKVLLEMKAAGFPIEVTASDLLMIYITDGSTDLALRWLWFMGSAGIRTNNCIIRQLFV
;
A
#
# COMPACT_ATOMS: atom_id res chain seq x y z
N MET A 1 15.19 11.77 -16.13
CA MET A 1 14.37 12.04 -14.92
C MET A 1 12.97 12.43 -15.38
N HIS A 2 11.88 11.94 -14.74
CA HIS A 2 10.44 12.37 -14.83
C HIS A 2 9.39 11.24 -15.05
N ALA A 3 9.75 9.98 -15.28
CA ALA A 3 8.74 8.93 -15.50
C ALA A 3 7.97 8.52 -14.23
N SER A 4 8.57 8.67 -13.04
CA SER A 4 8.01 8.13 -11.79
C SER A 4 6.88 8.95 -11.19
N ALA A 5 6.99 10.28 -11.18
CA ALA A 5 5.98 11.14 -10.58
C ALA A 5 4.71 11.19 -11.44
N GLY A 6 4.86 11.34 -12.75
CA GLY A 6 3.72 11.40 -13.68
C GLY A 6 2.83 10.15 -13.66
N GLN A 7 3.41 8.97 -13.40
CA GLN A 7 2.64 7.71 -13.25
C GLN A 7 1.82 7.66 -11.96
N VAL A 8 2.37 8.15 -10.85
CA VAL A 8 1.66 8.23 -9.56
C VAL A 8 0.52 9.23 -9.66
N ASP A 9 0.79 10.42 -10.19
CA ASP A 9 -0.20 11.48 -10.40
C ASP A 9 -1.32 11.03 -11.33
N ALA A 10 -0.99 10.39 -12.45
CA ALA A 10 -1.99 9.85 -13.37
C ALA A 10 -2.86 8.78 -12.72
N ALA A 11 -2.26 7.86 -11.96
CA ALA A 11 -2.99 6.81 -11.27
C ALA A 11 -3.89 7.34 -10.15
N MET A 12 -3.44 8.33 -9.36
CA MET A 12 -4.30 8.97 -8.36
C MET A 12 -5.42 9.80 -9.00
N ARG A 13 -5.15 10.47 -10.13
CA ARG A 13 -6.20 11.16 -10.90
C ARG A 13 -7.24 10.18 -11.43
N LEU A 14 -6.81 9.03 -11.97
CA LEU A 14 -7.71 7.95 -12.39
C LEU A 14 -8.52 7.41 -11.23
N TYR A 15 -7.89 7.15 -10.09
CA TYR A 15 -8.56 6.70 -8.87
C TYR A 15 -9.64 7.69 -8.41
N HIS A 16 -9.30 8.98 -8.31
CA HIS A 16 -10.26 10.03 -7.95
C HIS A 16 -11.36 10.17 -9.01
N SER A 17 -11.03 10.05 -10.29
CA SER A 17 -12.03 10.09 -11.37
C SER A 17 -13.00 8.91 -11.29
N MET A 18 -12.53 7.70 -10.96
CA MET A 18 -13.39 6.54 -10.77
C MET A 18 -14.33 6.74 -9.57
N ALA A 19 -13.77 7.19 -8.44
CA ALA A 19 -14.55 7.53 -7.25
C ALA A 19 -15.63 8.60 -7.54
N ASN A 20 -15.28 9.66 -8.26
CA ASN A 20 -16.19 10.76 -8.63
C ASN A 20 -17.23 10.35 -9.67
N ALA A 21 -16.90 9.43 -10.58
CA ALA A 21 -17.83 8.90 -11.58
C ALA A 21 -18.83 7.87 -11.00
N GLY A 22 -18.82 7.64 -9.67
CA GLY A 22 -19.68 6.65 -9.01
C GLY A 22 -19.26 5.21 -9.27
N THR A 23 -18.13 4.99 -9.94
CA THR A 23 -17.55 3.66 -10.17
C THR A 23 -16.65 3.32 -8.99
N ARG A 24 -17.14 2.46 -8.08
CA ARG A 24 -16.35 2.02 -6.92
C ARG A 24 -15.02 1.40 -7.41
N PRO A 25 -13.86 1.96 -7.01
CA PRO A 25 -12.58 1.31 -7.25
C PRO A 25 -12.62 -0.12 -6.71
N GLY A 26 -12.23 -1.08 -7.55
CA GLY A 26 -12.22 -2.49 -7.15
C GLY A 26 -11.02 -2.83 -6.28
N LEU A 27 -11.04 -4.01 -5.67
CA LEU A 27 -9.89 -4.58 -4.93
C LEU A 27 -8.60 -4.54 -5.75
N SER A 28 -8.68 -4.89 -7.03
CA SER A 28 -7.56 -4.86 -7.97
C SER A 28 -7.02 -3.45 -8.20
N THR A 29 -7.89 -2.43 -8.26
CA THR A 29 -7.49 -1.02 -8.40
C THR A 29 -6.72 -0.55 -7.17
N PHE A 30 -7.25 -0.82 -5.97
CA PHE A 30 -6.58 -0.49 -4.71
C PHE A 30 -5.22 -1.19 -4.59
N SER A 31 -5.18 -2.49 -4.87
CA SER A 31 -3.94 -3.27 -4.79
C SER A 31 -2.87 -2.77 -5.76
N ALA A 32 -3.24 -2.46 -7.00
CA ALA A 32 -2.32 -1.91 -7.99
C ALA A 32 -1.78 -0.52 -7.59
N LEU A 33 -2.65 0.36 -7.08
CA LEU A 33 -2.25 1.67 -6.55
C LEU A 33 -1.28 1.52 -5.39
N LEU A 34 -1.61 0.70 -4.41
CA LEU A 34 -0.79 0.46 -3.23
C LEU A 34 0.58 -0.10 -3.60
N THR A 35 0.62 -1.10 -4.48
CA THR A 35 1.86 -1.70 -4.99
C THR A 35 2.75 -0.64 -5.64
N MET A 36 2.16 0.22 -6.48
CA MET A 36 2.89 1.30 -7.14
C MET A 36 3.39 2.34 -6.12
N LEU A 37 2.59 2.73 -5.13
CA LEU A 37 2.98 3.64 -4.06
C LEU A 37 4.13 3.08 -3.20
N ALA A 38 4.09 1.78 -2.89
CA ALA A 38 5.19 1.11 -2.18
C ALA A 38 6.48 1.12 -2.99
N ASN A 39 6.43 0.79 -4.28
CA ASN A 39 7.59 0.86 -5.17
C ASN A 39 8.16 2.28 -5.31
N LYS A 40 7.33 3.31 -5.13
CA LYS A 40 7.77 4.72 -5.12
C LYS A 40 8.17 5.21 -3.72
N ARG A 41 8.16 4.34 -2.71
CA ARG A 41 8.50 4.65 -1.31
C ARG A 41 7.59 5.73 -0.69
N LEU A 42 6.36 5.87 -1.20
CA LEU A 42 5.36 6.83 -0.75
C LEU A 42 4.49 6.23 0.36
N LEU A 43 5.09 6.03 1.53
CA LEU A 43 4.48 5.30 2.65
C LEU A 43 3.21 5.98 3.20
N ASP A 44 3.22 7.31 3.34
CA ASP A 44 2.07 8.07 3.83
C ASP A 44 0.85 7.94 2.93
N LEU A 45 1.07 7.99 1.61
CA LEU A 45 0.00 7.84 0.63
C LEU A 45 -0.50 6.40 0.58
N ALA A 46 0.41 5.42 0.68
CA ALA A 46 0.04 4.01 0.77
C ALA A 46 -0.83 3.73 2.01
N ALA A 47 -0.47 4.28 3.18
CA ALA A 47 -1.25 4.13 4.40
C ALA A 47 -2.65 4.73 4.25
N LYS A 48 -2.75 5.92 3.65
CA LYS A 48 -4.04 6.57 3.37
C LYS A 48 -4.93 5.72 2.48
N VAL A 49 -4.40 5.23 1.36
CA VAL A 49 -5.16 4.38 0.41
C VAL A 49 -5.58 3.05 1.05
N LEU A 50 -4.75 2.46 1.90
CA LEU A 50 -5.08 1.24 2.63
C LEU A 50 -6.24 1.47 3.62
N LEU A 51 -6.27 2.62 4.30
CA LEU A 51 -7.38 2.99 5.18
C LEU A 51 -8.67 3.26 4.41
N GLU A 52 -8.59 3.87 3.22
CA GLU A 52 -9.76 4.01 2.34
C GLU A 52 -10.30 2.65 1.89
N MET A 53 -9.39 1.72 1.54
CA MET A 53 -9.74 0.35 1.21
C MET A 53 -10.44 -0.36 2.39
N LYS A 54 -9.97 -0.16 3.62
CA LYS A 54 -10.61 -0.64 4.85
C LYS A 54 -12.01 -0.04 5.03
N ALA A 55 -12.15 1.27 4.86
CA ALA A 55 -13.42 1.99 4.99
C ALA A 55 -14.44 1.57 3.91
N ALA A 56 -13.96 1.19 2.72
CA ALA A 56 -14.78 0.62 1.66
C ALA A 56 -15.22 -0.84 1.93
N GLY A 57 -14.74 -1.47 3.01
CA GLY A 57 -15.10 -2.82 3.42
C GLY A 57 -14.27 -3.93 2.76
N PHE A 58 -13.14 -3.58 2.14
CA PHE A 58 -12.26 -4.58 1.50
C PHE A 58 -11.24 -5.16 2.50
N PRO A 59 -10.79 -6.41 2.28
CA PRO A 59 -9.82 -7.06 3.15
C PRO A 59 -8.42 -6.48 2.96
N ILE A 60 -7.91 -5.79 3.98
CA ILE A 60 -6.59 -5.12 3.93
C ILE A 60 -5.41 -5.99 4.38
N GLU A 61 -5.66 -7.13 5.04
CA GLU A 61 -4.61 -7.96 5.67
C GLU A 61 -3.60 -8.48 4.62
N VAL A 62 -4.12 -8.98 3.50
CA VAL A 62 -3.31 -9.50 2.39
C VAL A 62 -2.52 -8.37 1.75
N THR A 63 -3.18 -7.27 1.39
CA THR A 63 -2.54 -6.14 0.73
C THR A 63 -1.50 -5.47 1.61
N ALA A 64 -1.75 -5.33 2.91
CA ALA A 64 -0.78 -4.79 3.86
C ALA A 64 0.47 -5.68 3.98
N SER A 65 0.28 -7.00 3.93
CA SER A 65 1.37 -7.99 3.92
C SER A 65 2.18 -7.96 2.62
N ASP A 66 1.53 -7.83 1.46
CA ASP A 66 2.20 -7.66 0.16
C ASP A 66 3.08 -6.41 0.16
N LEU A 67 2.59 -5.28 0.68
CA LEU A 67 3.36 -4.04 0.76
C LEU A 67 4.58 -4.18 1.67
N LEU A 68 4.42 -4.87 2.80
CA LEU A 68 5.53 -5.18 3.69
C LEU A 68 6.61 -6.01 2.97
N MET A 69 6.19 -7.02 2.19
CA MET A 69 7.10 -7.84 1.38
C MET A 69 7.84 -6.99 0.35
N ILE A 70 7.15 -6.06 -0.34
CA ILE A 70 7.79 -5.15 -1.30
C ILE A 70 8.92 -4.37 -0.62
N TYR A 71 8.68 -3.77 0.55
CA TYR A 71 9.71 -3.02 1.27
C TYR A 71 10.90 -3.89 1.72
N ILE A 72 10.65 -5.14 2.12
CA ILE A 72 11.69 -6.11 2.47
C ILE A 72 12.53 -6.46 1.24
N THR A 73 11.87 -6.80 0.12
CA THR A 73 12.56 -7.20 -1.13
C THR A 73 13.33 -6.05 -1.78
N ASP A 74 12.87 -4.81 -1.60
CA ASP A 74 13.57 -3.58 -2.02
C ASP A 74 14.76 -3.24 -1.10
N GLY A 75 14.99 -4.02 -0.02
CA GLY A 75 16.07 -3.81 0.95
C GLY A 75 15.84 -2.61 1.87
N SER A 76 14.62 -2.07 1.90
CA SER A 76 14.25 -0.87 2.63
C SER A 76 13.71 -1.19 4.01
N THR A 77 14.59 -1.67 4.90
CA THR A 77 14.23 -2.08 6.26
C THR A 77 13.56 -0.95 7.06
N ASP A 78 13.99 0.30 6.91
CA ASP A 78 13.37 1.44 7.63
C ASP A 78 11.89 1.61 7.26
N LEU A 79 11.58 1.58 5.95
CA LEU A 79 10.20 1.66 5.46
C LEU A 79 9.38 0.44 5.88
N ALA A 80 9.98 -0.75 5.84
CA ALA A 80 9.32 -1.97 6.27
C ALA A 80 8.97 -1.94 7.77
N LEU A 81 9.87 -1.45 8.62
CA LEU A 81 9.62 -1.28 10.05
C LEU A 81 8.54 -0.22 10.34
N ARG A 82 8.56 0.92 9.64
CA ARG A 82 7.49 1.93 9.75
C ARG A 82 6.14 1.38 9.32
N TRP A 83 6.11 0.63 8.21
CA TRP A 83 4.89 -0.01 7.72
C TRP A 83 4.38 -1.06 8.71
N LEU A 84 5.28 -1.88 9.26
CA LEU A 84 4.95 -2.87 10.30
C LEU A 84 4.36 -2.19 11.54
N TRP A 85 4.95 -1.07 11.98
CA TRP A 85 4.43 -0.30 13.11
C TRP A 85 3.04 0.26 12.83
N PHE A 86 2.82 0.78 11.62
CA PHE A 86 1.49 1.22 11.17
C PHE A 86 0.48 0.06 11.18
N MET A 87 0.85 -1.12 10.70
CA MET A 87 -0.02 -2.30 10.74
C MET A 87 -0.41 -2.68 12.17
N GLY A 88 0.56 -2.68 13.10
CA GLY A 88 0.30 -2.93 14.52
C GLY A 88 -0.63 -1.90 15.15
N SER A 89 -0.40 -0.60 14.89
CA SER A 89 -1.22 0.50 15.39
C SER A 89 -2.65 0.48 14.82
N ALA A 90 -2.79 0.09 13.55
CA ALA A 90 -4.09 -0.04 12.87
C ALA A 90 -4.85 -1.35 13.20
N GLY A 91 -4.26 -2.22 14.03
CA GLY A 91 -4.82 -3.51 14.43
C GLY A 91 -4.86 -4.55 13.31
N ILE A 92 -3.97 -4.43 12.32
CA ILE A 92 -3.87 -5.33 11.16
C ILE A 92 -2.94 -6.49 11.55
N ARG A 93 -3.42 -7.73 11.41
CA ARG A 93 -2.60 -8.92 11.65
C ARG A 93 -1.56 -9.05 10.55
N THR A 94 -0.31 -9.06 10.96
CA THR A 94 0.82 -9.37 10.09
C THR A 94 1.07 -10.87 10.05
N ASN A 95 1.49 -11.38 8.89
CA ASN A 95 1.94 -12.76 8.77
C ASN A 95 3.31 -12.94 9.46
N ASN A 96 3.36 -13.81 10.47
CA ASN A 96 4.59 -14.11 11.24
C ASN A 96 5.79 -14.50 10.35
N CYS A 97 5.55 -15.12 9.18
CA CYS A 97 6.62 -15.46 8.24
C CYS A 97 7.35 -14.23 7.68
N ILE A 98 6.64 -13.14 7.44
CA ILE A 98 7.20 -11.90 6.87
C ILE A 98 8.00 -11.15 7.94
N ILE A 99 7.51 -11.15 9.19
CA ILE A 99 8.24 -10.58 10.32
C ILE A 99 9.59 -11.27 10.51
N ARG A 100 9.67 -12.60 10.35
CA ARG A 100 10.94 -13.32 10.43
C ARG A 100 11.95 -12.91 9.35
N GLN A 101 11.49 -12.55 8.15
CA GLN A 101 12.36 -12.09 7.06
C GLN A 101 12.97 -10.70 7.32
N LEU A 102 12.42 -9.91 8.25
CA LEU A 102 13.01 -8.62 8.64
C LEU A 102 14.20 -8.74 9.59
N PHE A 103 14.36 -9.88 10.26
CA PHE A 103 15.36 -10.10 11.31
C PHE A 103 16.38 -11.20 10.96
N VAL A 104 16.43 -11.64 9.70
CA VAL A 104 17.40 -12.64 9.19
C VAL A 104 18.45 -11.95 8.32
#